data_AF-A0A925LCE5-F1
#
_entry.id   AF-A0A925LCE5-F1
#
_cell.length_a   1.000
_cell.length_b   1.000
_cell.length_c   1.000
_cell.angle_alpha   90.00
_cell.angle_beta   90.00
_cell.angle_gamma   90.00
#
_symmetry.space_group_name_H-M   'P 1'
#
loop_
_entity.id
_entity.type
_entity.pdbx_description
1 polymer ?
#
loop_
_entity_poly.entity_id
_entity_poly.type
_entity_poly.pdbx_seq_one_letter_code
_entity_poly.pdbx_strand_id
1 'polypeptide(L)'
;MRNALPIRTRLTLLVMVTALPLIALIAYTGYTQARQDAQQASAEALRAARAAAIETQAMLGNARQLLGHLSQRPGVNALDATRCDPIFASFRGLFPYYTNLITVNRGGERVCSAIPAPPNAPRRIDNSAMPLEAALRSGQFSVGQVSRGVLSGRWILLVALPLP
;
A
#
# COMPACT_ATOMS: atom_id res chain seq x y z
N MET A 1 -22.64 16.25 -74.89
CA MET A 1 -23.45 15.27 -74.13
C MET A 1 -23.47 15.69 -72.66
N ARG A 2 -24.51 16.42 -72.24
CA ARG A 2 -24.69 16.82 -70.83
C ARG A 2 -25.64 15.80 -70.21
N ASN A 3 -25.09 14.83 -69.50
CA ASN A 3 -25.91 13.96 -68.65
C ASN A 3 -26.46 14.84 -67.53
N ALA A 4 -27.68 15.35 -67.70
CA ALA A 4 -28.38 16.06 -66.64
C ALA A 4 -28.67 15.05 -65.54
N LEU A 5 -27.97 15.17 -64.42
CA LEU A 5 -28.22 14.36 -63.23
C LEU A 5 -29.71 14.50 -62.86
N PRO A 6 -30.41 13.39 -62.56
CA PRO A 6 -31.78 13.44 -62.07
C PRO A 6 -31.88 14.41 -60.89
N ILE A 7 -32.96 15.18 -60.80
CA ILE A 7 -33.18 16.18 -59.75
C ILE A 7 -33.01 15.61 -58.33
N ARG A 8 -33.42 14.35 -58.14
CA ARG A 8 -33.24 13.61 -56.87
C ARG A 8 -31.76 13.48 -56.50
N THR A 9 -30.91 13.18 -57.47
CA THR A 9 -29.46 13.03 -57.28
C THR A 9 -28.78 14.35 -56.95
N ARG A 10 -29.28 15.47 -57.50
CA ARG A 10 -28.74 16.81 -57.23
C ARG A 10 -29.11 17.30 -55.83
N LEU A 11 -30.34 17.01 -55.39
CA LEU A 11 -30.81 17.29 -54.03
C LEU A 11 -30.07 16.46 -52.98
N THR A 12 -29.88 15.15 -53.20
CA THR A 12 -29.14 14.31 -52.26
C THR A 12 -27.67 14.73 -52.13
N LEU A 13 -27.04 15.14 -53.23
CA LEU A 13 -25.65 15.61 -53.21
C LEU A 13 -25.51 16.93 -52.45
N LEU A 14 -26.46 17.85 -52.62
CA LEU A 14 -26.50 19.10 -51.84
C LEU A 14 -26.66 18.83 -50.33
N VAL A 15 -27.59 17.94 -49.96
CA VAL A 15 -27.78 17.54 -48.55
C VAL A 15 -26.51 16.92 -47.98
N MET A 16 -25.89 15.97 -48.70
CA MET A 16 -24.63 15.36 -48.30
C MET A 16 -23.54 16.40 -48.07
N VAL A 17 -23.30 17.30 -49.02
CA VAL A 17 -22.25 18.33 -48.90
C VAL A 17 -22.49 19.25 -47.70
N THR A 18 -23.76 19.57 -47.39
CA THR A 18 -24.09 20.40 -46.21
C THR A 18 -24.01 19.65 -44.89
N ALA A 19 -24.35 18.35 -44.86
CA ALA A 19 -24.37 17.54 -43.64
C ALA A 19 -22.98 16.99 -43.27
N LEU A 20 -22.14 16.69 -44.26
CA LEU A 20 -20.82 16.11 -44.09
C LEU A 20 -19.88 16.91 -43.18
N PRO A 21 -19.76 18.26 -43.25
CA PRO A 21 -18.92 19.01 -42.31
C PRO A 21 -19.41 18.89 -40.86
N LEU A 22 -20.74 18.82 -40.63
CA LEU A 22 -21.29 18.66 -39.30
C LEU A 22 -20.97 17.27 -38.73
N ILE A 23 -21.12 16.22 -39.55
CA ILE A 23 -20.78 14.83 -39.17
C ILE A 23 -19.27 14.72 -38.88
N ALA A 24 -18.43 15.28 -39.74
CA ALA A 24 -16.99 15.28 -39.55
C ALA A 24 -16.57 16.00 -38.27
N LEU A 25 -17.20 17.13 -37.95
CA LEU A 25 -16.95 17.86 -36.72
C LEU A 25 -17.34 17.03 -35.49
N ILE A 26 -18.53 16.42 -35.49
CA ILE A 26 -19.00 15.57 -34.38
C ILE A 26 -18.08 14.36 -34.18
N ALA A 27 -17.63 13.72 -35.26
CA ALA A 27 -16.72 12.58 -35.17
C ALA A 27 -15.36 13.01 -34.59
N TYR A 28 -14.83 14.16 -35.02
CA TYR A 28 -13.56 14.70 -34.52
C TYR A 28 -13.65 15.10 -33.05
N THR A 29 -14.71 15.79 -32.64
CA THR A 29 -14.92 16.19 -31.24
C THR A 29 -15.12 14.96 -30.35
N GLY A 30 -15.91 13.98 -30.78
CA GLY A 30 -16.08 12.73 -30.04
C GLY A 30 -14.78 11.95 -29.88
N TYR A 31 -13.95 11.87 -30.93
CA TYR A 31 -12.64 11.23 -30.85
C TYR A 31 -11.68 11.94 -29.90
N THR A 32 -11.64 13.27 -29.97
CA THR A 32 -10.75 14.08 -29.11
C THR A 32 -11.19 14.07 -27.66
N GLN A 33 -12.50 14.12 -27.37
CA GLN A 33 -13.05 13.96 -26.03
C GLN A 33 -12.71 12.58 -25.47
N ALA A 34 -12.97 11.50 -26.21
CA ALA A 34 -12.62 10.15 -25.75
C ALA A 34 -11.13 9.99 -25.42
N ARG A 35 -10.24 10.61 -26.21
CA ARG A 35 -8.80 10.67 -25.95
C ARG A 35 -8.47 11.45 -24.68
N GLN A 36 -9.08 12.62 -24.49
CA GLN A 36 -8.87 13.48 -23.33
C GLN A 36 -9.37 12.81 -22.04
N ASP A 37 -10.56 12.21 -22.07
CA ASP A 37 -11.15 11.49 -20.94
C ASP A 37 -10.25 10.31 -20.51
N ALA A 38 -9.73 9.55 -21.47
CA ALA A 38 -8.78 8.47 -21.19
C ALA A 38 -7.49 8.99 -20.54
N GLN A 39 -6.96 10.12 -21.01
CA GLN A 39 -5.78 10.75 -20.43
C GLN A 39 -6.05 11.26 -19.01
N GLN A 40 -7.18 11.94 -18.79
CA GLN A 40 -7.58 12.44 -17.48
C GLN A 40 -7.78 11.30 -16.48
N ALA A 41 -8.48 10.24 -16.87
CA ALA A 41 -8.66 9.05 -16.03
C ALA A 41 -7.32 8.43 -15.63
N SER A 42 -6.36 8.32 -16.58
CA SER A 42 -5.02 7.82 -16.28
C SER A 42 -4.24 8.73 -15.32
N ALA A 43 -4.36 10.05 -15.49
CA ALA A 43 -3.70 11.03 -14.65
C ALA A 43 -4.29 11.05 -13.22
N GLU A 44 -5.60 10.85 -13.09
CA GLU A 44 -6.27 10.71 -11.80
C GLU A 44 -5.87 9.43 -11.07
N ALA A 45 -5.87 8.29 -11.78
CA ALA A 45 -5.40 7.03 -11.22
C ALA A 45 -3.94 7.13 -10.74
N LEU A 46 -3.07 7.78 -11.53
CA LEU A 46 -1.68 8.01 -11.15
C LEU A 46 -1.54 8.94 -9.94
N ARG A 47 -2.35 10.00 -9.85
CA ARG A 47 -2.37 10.90 -8.69
C ARG A 47 -2.79 10.16 -7.43
N ALA A 48 -3.83 9.34 -7.50
CA ALA A 48 -4.29 8.52 -6.38
C ALA A 48 -3.21 7.50 -5.94
N ALA A 49 -2.58 6.80 -6.89
CA ALA A 49 -1.51 5.86 -6.60
C ALA A 49 -0.30 6.54 -5.93
N ARG A 50 0.08 7.74 -6.40
CA ARG A 50 1.16 8.53 -5.79
C ARG A 50 0.82 8.99 -4.37
N ALA A 51 -0.41 9.44 -4.14
CA ALA A 51 -0.86 9.84 -2.81
C ALA A 51 -0.80 8.66 -1.82
N ALA A 52 -1.30 7.49 -2.22
CA ALA A 52 -1.22 6.27 -1.41
C ALA A 52 0.23 5.83 -1.12
N ALA A 53 1.13 5.96 -2.10
CA ALA A 53 2.55 5.67 -1.91
C ALA A 53 3.21 6.63 -0.90
N ILE A 54 2.93 7.93 -0.98
CA ILE A 54 3.44 8.95 -0.04
C ILE A 54 2.94 8.66 1.38
N GLU A 55 1.65 8.37 1.55
CA GLU A 55 1.08 8.02 2.85
C GLU A 55 1.72 6.76 3.45
N THR A 56 1.87 5.71 2.63
CA THR A 56 2.50 4.45 3.05
C THR A 56 3.96 4.67 3.45
N GLN A 57 4.70 5.47 2.69
CA GLN A 57 6.09 5.80 2.99
C GLN A 57 6.22 6.57 4.32
N ALA A 58 5.32 7.52 4.58
CA ALA A 58 5.29 8.25 5.85
C ALA A 58 4.98 7.31 7.03
N MET A 59 4.00 6.40 6.87
CA MET A 59 3.64 5.40 7.89
C MET A 59 4.82 4.49 8.24
N LEU A 60 5.53 3.98 7.22
CA LEU A 60 6.72 3.15 7.41
C LEU A 60 7.89 3.93 8.03
N GLY A 61 8.07 5.20 7.64
CA GLY A 61 9.06 6.10 8.23
C GLY A 61 8.84 6.31 9.72
N ASN A 62 7.59 6.58 10.12
CA ASN A 62 7.22 6.74 11.53
C ASN A 62 7.45 5.45 12.32
N ALA A 63 7.12 4.29 11.76
CA ALA A 63 7.38 2.99 12.39
C ALA A 63 8.89 2.73 12.57
N ARG A 64 9.71 3.09 11.58
CA ARG A 64 11.17 2.99 11.66
C ARG A 64 11.74 3.87 12.77
N GLN A 65 11.29 5.12 12.86
CA GLN A 65 11.72 6.04 13.92
C GLN A 65 11.31 5.52 15.31
N LEU A 66 10.06 5.09 15.46
CA LEU A 66 9.57 4.50 16.71
C LEU A 66 10.41 3.30 17.14
N LEU A 67 10.63 2.32 16.25
CA LEU A 67 11.45 1.15 16.55
C LEU A 67 12.90 1.53 16.87
N GLY A 68 13.45 2.55 16.20
CA GLY A 68 14.79 3.07 16.49
C GLY A 68 14.92 3.72 17.86
N HIS A 69 13.87 4.37 18.36
CA HIS A 69 13.83 4.87 19.74
C HIS A 69 13.64 3.75 20.76
N LEU A 70 12.78 2.77 20.45
CA LEU A 70 12.51 1.64 21.33
C LEU A 70 13.73 0.71 21.46
N SER A 71 14.50 0.51 20.39
CA SER A 71 15.70 -0.34 20.42
C SER A 71 16.81 0.19 21.31
N GLN A 72 16.84 1.50 21.58
CA GLN A 72 17.80 2.14 22.49
C GLN A 72 17.45 1.93 23.97
N ARG A 73 16.25 1.46 24.28
CA ARG A 73 15.83 1.22 25.68
C ARG A 73 16.53 -0.04 26.20
N PRO A 74 17.23 0.02 27.35
CA PRO A 74 17.94 -1.14 27.89
C PRO A 74 17.03 -2.35 28.12
N GLY A 75 15.78 -2.14 28.57
CA GLY A 75 14.83 -3.22 28.80
C GLY A 75 14.32 -3.89 27.52
N VAL A 76 14.34 -3.19 26.39
CA VAL A 76 14.01 -3.77 25.08
C VAL A 76 15.21 -4.53 24.52
N ASN A 77 16.41 -3.94 24.63
CA ASN A 77 17.64 -4.54 24.12
C ASN A 77 18.08 -5.78 24.92
N ALA A 78 17.78 -5.83 26.22
CA ALA A 78 18.13 -6.97 27.08
C ALA A 78 17.50 -8.29 26.61
N LEU A 79 16.38 -8.25 25.87
CA LEU A 79 15.64 -9.43 25.41
C LEU A 79 15.37 -10.44 26.55
N ASP A 80 15.06 -9.93 27.75
CA ASP A 80 14.76 -10.75 28.92
C ASP A 80 13.26 -11.07 28.99
N ALA A 81 12.91 -12.35 28.78
CA ALA A 81 11.54 -12.84 28.83
C ALA A 81 10.90 -12.73 30.23
N THR A 82 11.72 -12.68 31.29
CA THR A 82 11.25 -12.55 32.68
C THR A 82 11.01 -11.10 33.08
N ARG A 83 11.66 -10.16 32.39
CA ARG A 83 11.62 -8.73 32.70
C ARG A 83 11.52 -7.86 31.44
N CYS A 84 10.35 -7.89 30.82
CA CYS A 84 10.02 -7.01 29.70
C CYS A 84 10.01 -5.53 30.12
N ASP A 85 10.46 -4.64 29.21
CA ASP A 85 10.39 -3.19 29.42
C ASP A 85 8.93 -2.73 29.68
N PRO A 86 8.69 -1.82 30.64
CA PRO A 86 7.34 -1.30 30.93
C PRO A 86 6.60 -0.74 29.71
N ILE A 87 7.32 -0.33 28.65
CA ILE A 87 6.71 0.15 27.42
C ILE A 87 5.73 -0.85 26.82
N PHE A 88 5.98 -2.17 26.92
CA PHE A 88 5.07 -3.18 26.38
C PHE A 88 3.68 -3.13 27.03
N ALA A 89 3.59 -2.80 28.32
CA ALA A 89 2.32 -2.66 29.02
C ALA A 89 1.55 -1.40 28.58
N SER A 90 2.26 -0.30 28.35
CA SER A 90 1.65 0.98 27.94
C SER A 90 1.50 1.14 26.42
N PHE A 91 2.12 0.29 25.61
CA PHE A 91 2.25 0.45 24.17
C PHE A 91 0.90 0.63 23.48
N ARG A 92 -0.10 -0.19 23.84
CA ARG A 92 -1.44 -0.12 23.24
C ARG A 92 -2.16 1.21 23.50
N GLY A 93 -1.91 1.84 24.66
CA GLY A 93 -2.49 3.13 25.01
C GLY A 93 -1.77 4.29 24.33
N LEU A 94 -0.43 4.21 24.22
CA LEU A 94 0.40 5.26 23.62
C LEU A 94 0.38 5.23 22.09
N PHE A 95 0.25 4.04 21.50
CA PHE A 95 0.39 3.81 20.06
C PHE A 95 -0.81 3.01 19.52
N PRO A 96 -2.05 3.53 19.62
CA PRO A 96 -3.27 2.80 19.26
C PRO A 96 -3.36 2.43 17.77
N TYR A 97 -2.59 3.11 16.92
CA TYR A 97 -2.49 2.82 15.49
C TYR A 97 -1.76 1.49 15.19
N TYR A 98 -0.89 1.04 16.10
CA TYR A 98 -0.14 -0.19 15.94
C TYR A 98 -0.87 -1.36 16.59
N THR A 99 -0.94 -2.48 15.88
CA THR A 99 -1.68 -3.65 16.36
C THR A 99 -1.00 -4.31 17.56
N ASN A 100 0.32 -4.44 17.54
CA ASN A 100 1.09 -5.03 18.63
C ASN A 100 2.56 -4.59 18.53
N LEU A 101 3.31 -4.73 19.62
CA LEU A 101 4.76 -4.66 19.67
C LEU A 101 5.28 -5.97 20.24
N ILE A 102 6.26 -6.57 19.58
CA ILE A 102 6.92 -7.79 20.06
C ILE A 102 8.43 -7.66 19.91
N THR A 103 9.16 -8.36 20.77
CA THR A 103 10.57 -8.70 20.52
C THR A 103 10.68 -10.18 20.19
N VAL A 104 11.64 -10.50 19.34
CA VAL A 104 11.93 -11.88 18.92
C VAL A 104 13.42 -12.15 19.10
N ASN A 105 13.75 -13.35 19.56
CA ASN A 105 15.14 -13.81 19.62
C ASN A 105 15.65 -14.20 18.22
N ARG A 106 16.94 -14.51 18.09
CA ARG A 106 17.55 -14.94 16.82
C ARG A 106 16.94 -16.22 16.23
N GLY A 107 16.29 -17.04 17.06
CA GLY A 107 15.55 -18.23 16.64
C GLY A 107 14.10 -17.95 16.21
N GLY A 108 13.71 -16.67 16.13
CA GLY A 108 12.37 -16.23 15.74
C GLY A 108 11.31 -16.43 16.81
N GLU A 109 11.69 -16.72 18.05
CA GLU A 109 10.74 -16.91 19.14
C GLU A 109 10.46 -15.58 19.84
N ARG A 110 9.17 -15.31 20.06
CA ARG A 110 8.69 -14.14 20.78
C ARG A 110 9.17 -14.17 22.23
N VAL A 111 9.79 -13.08 22.65
CA VAL A 111 10.31 -12.85 24.01
C VAL A 111 9.32 -11.99 24.79
N CYS A 112 9.09 -10.75 24.35
CA CYS A 112 8.12 -9.83 24.95
C CYS A 112 7.01 -9.48 23.95
N SER A 113 5.84 -9.11 24.47
CA SER A 113 4.66 -8.74 23.67
C SER A 113 3.80 -7.73 24.41
N ALA A 114 3.27 -6.74 23.69
CA ALA A 114 2.32 -5.78 24.25
C ALA A 114 0.89 -6.35 24.37
N ILE A 115 0.56 -7.33 23.53
CA ILE A 115 -0.66 -8.14 23.68
C ILE A 115 -0.29 -9.46 24.38
N PRO A 116 -0.98 -9.84 25.47
CA PRO A 116 -0.80 -11.14 26.10
C PRO A 116 -1.05 -12.27 25.10
N ALA A 117 -0.12 -13.23 25.04
CA ALA A 117 -0.31 -14.40 24.19
C ALA A 117 -1.26 -15.41 24.84
N PRO A 118 -2.27 -15.93 24.12
CA PRO A 118 -3.09 -17.01 24.66
C PRO A 118 -2.23 -18.27 24.90
N PRO A 119 -2.64 -19.18 25.81
CA PRO A 119 -1.82 -20.32 26.25
C PRO A 119 -1.28 -21.20 25.12
N ASN A 120 -2.05 -21.35 24.04
CA ASN A 120 -1.72 -22.20 22.89
C ASN A 120 -1.15 -21.43 21.69
N ALA A 121 -0.86 -20.14 21.83
CA ALA A 121 -0.30 -19.35 20.73
C ALA A 121 1.13 -19.81 20.40
N PRO A 122 1.45 -20.04 19.11
CA PRO A 122 2.81 -20.23 18.67
C PRO A 122 3.76 -19.16 19.23
N ARG A 123 4.90 -19.59 19.77
CA ARG A 123 5.97 -18.69 20.22
C ARG A 123 6.80 -18.18 19.05
N ARG A 124 7.08 -19.05 18.07
CA ARG A 124 7.84 -18.70 16.87
C ARG A 124 6.99 -17.88 15.90
N ILE A 125 7.58 -16.81 15.35
CA ILE A 125 6.97 -16.04 14.27
C ILE A 125 7.02 -16.83 12.97
N ASP A 126 6.03 -16.60 12.12
CA ASP A 126 6.01 -17.19 10.80
C ASP A 126 7.10 -16.55 9.92
N ASN A 127 8.02 -17.37 9.40
CA ASN A 127 9.11 -16.92 8.54
C ASN A 127 8.61 -16.41 7.19
N SER A 128 7.40 -16.83 6.76
CA SER A 128 6.76 -16.30 5.56
C SER A 128 6.25 -14.87 5.75
N ALA A 129 5.82 -14.52 6.98
CA ALA A 129 5.39 -13.17 7.34
C ALA A 129 6.57 -12.21 7.46
N MET A 130 7.72 -12.68 7.95
CA MET A 130 8.94 -11.89 8.04
C MET A 130 10.16 -12.82 7.90
N PRO A 131 10.90 -12.73 6.77
CA PRO A 131 12.13 -13.50 6.58
C PRO A 131 13.22 -13.03 7.56
N LEU A 132 13.32 -13.69 8.72
CA LEU A 132 14.15 -13.25 9.82
C LEU A 132 15.64 -13.20 9.44
N GLU A 133 16.11 -14.18 8.68
CA GLU A 133 17.49 -14.24 8.21
C GLU A 133 17.86 -13.07 7.30
N ALA A 134 16.94 -12.63 6.44
CA ALA A 134 17.17 -11.46 5.59
C ALA A 134 17.19 -10.17 6.43
N ALA A 135 16.24 -10.04 7.37
CA ALA A 135 16.16 -8.89 8.26
C ALA A 135 17.43 -8.76 9.13
N LEU A 136 17.87 -9.85 9.76
CA LEU A 136 19.08 -9.89 10.58
C LEU A 136 20.35 -9.61 9.76
N ARG A 137 20.49 -10.19 8.56
CA ARG A 137 21.65 -9.94 7.68
C ARG A 137 21.74 -8.49 7.23
N SER A 138 20.60 -7.85 6.97
CA SER A 138 20.60 -6.44 6.58
C SER A 138 21.05 -5.53 7.72
N GLY A 139 20.78 -5.89 8.97
CA GLY A 139 20.98 -5.02 10.13
C GLY A 139 20.11 -3.74 10.09
N GLN A 140 19.15 -3.68 9.17
CA GLN A 140 18.34 -2.49 8.88
C GLN A 140 16.85 -2.77 9.09
N PHE A 141 16.08 -1.69 9.14
CA PHE A 141 14.62 -1.75 9.15
C PHE A 141 14.11 -2.56 7.95
N SER A 142 13.27 -3.55 8.23
CA SER A 142 12.75 -4.51 7.27
C SER A 142 11.24 -4.55 7.31
N VAL A 143 10.63 -4.67 6.12
CA VAL A 143 9.19 -4.79 5.94
C VAL A 143 8.89 -6.21 5.49
N GLY A 144 7.98 -6.87 6.20
CA GLY A 144 7.55 -8.23 5.92
C GLY A 144 6.41 -8.28 4.92
N GLN A 145 5.73 -9.42 4.89
CA GLN A 145 4.52 -9.64 4.10
C GLN A 145 3.26 -9.36 4.93
N VAL A 146 2.17 -9.08 4.22
CA VAL A 146 0.85 -9.01 4.85
C VAL A 146 0.45 -10.42 5.29
N SER A 147 0.19 -10.57 6.58
CA SER A 147 -0.19 -11.86 7.16
C SER A 147 -1.25 -11.67 8.24
N ARG A 148 -1.87 -12.77 8.67
CA ARG A 148 -2.85 -12.74 9.76
C ARG A 148 -2.11 -12.85 11.10
N GLY A 149 -2.22 -11.82 11.93
CA GLY A 149 -1.57 -11.77 13.23
C GLY A 149 -2.08 -12.87 14.15
N VAL A 150 -1.18 -13.74 14.62
CA VAL A 150 -1.52 -14.87 15.50
C VAL A 150 -2.13 -14.41 16.84
N LEU A 151 -1.72 -13.25 17.34
CA LEU A 151 -2.17 -12.72 18.63
C LEU A 151 -3.41 -11.82 18.53
N SER A 152 -3.53 -11.06 17.43
CA SER A 152 -4.63 -10.10 17.24
C SER A 152 -5.77 -10.64 16.39
N GLY A 153 -5.54 -11.69 15.60
CA GLY A 153 -6.48 -12.22 14.62
C GLY A 153 -6.71 -11.33 13.39
N ARG A 154 -6.07 -10.15 13.32
CA ARG A 154 -6.22 -9.13 12.28
C ARG A 154 -5.19 -9.30 11.16
N TRP A 155 -5.49 -8.82 9.96
CA TRP A 155 -4.50 -8.63 8.91
C TRP A 155 -3.51 -7.55 9.32
N ILE A 156 -2.22 -7.87 9.28
CA ILE A 156 -1.13 -6.99 9.71
C ILE A 156 -0.01 -7.02 8.67
N LEU A 157 0.70 -5.90 8.57
CA LEU A 157 2.01 -5.83 7.93
C LEU A 157 3.07 -5.82 9.03
N LEU A 158 3.92 -6.83 9.09
CA LEU A 158 4.99 -6.86 10.08
C LEU A 158 6.14 -5.95 9.62
N VAL A 159 6.66 -5.13 10.53
CA VAL A 159 7.90 -4.38 10.34
C VAL A 159 8.84 -4.69 11.49
N ALA A 160 10.14 -4.77 11.21
CA ALA A 160 11.14 -5.17 12.17
C ALA A 160 12.39 -4.29 12.07
N LEU A 161 13.04 -4.08 13.21
CA LEU A 161 14.36 -3.47 13.30
C LEU A 161 15.25 -4.42 14.11
N PRO A 162 16.39 -4.88 13.57
CA PRO A 162 17.36 -5.65 14.35
C PRO A 162 17.85 -4.85 15.56
N LEU A 163 17.92 -5.52 16.71
CA LEU A 163 18.52 -4.95 17.91
C LEU A 163 20.05 -5.12 17.85
N PRO A 164 20.81 -4.16 18.41
CA PRO A 164 22.28 -4.20 18.41
C PRO A 164 22.86 -5.33 19.29
#